data_AF-A0A660QU52-F1
#
_entry.id   AF-A0A660QU52-F1
#
_cell.length_a   1.000
_cell.length_b   1.000
_cell.length_c   1.000
_cell.angle_alpha   90.00
_cell.angle_beta   90.00
_cell.angle_gamma   90.00
#
_symmetry.space_group_name_H-M   'P 1'
#
loop_
_entity.id
_entity.type
_entity.pdbx_description
1 polymer ?
#
loop_
_entity_poly.entity_id
_entity_poly.type
_entity_poly.pdbx_seq_one_letter_code
_entity_poly.pdbx_strand_id
1 'polypeptide(L)'
;KEVGDHEFAEKAGAIYERGRKNTMARLWNGEYFIQDVDLEKHPTHQYANGCLSDQLFGQNWAHQLGLGYIYPEDSVKTTMDSIWSYNWATDITPYNETHEPFRWYVSPHQAGLFTCTWPKGDYLPNGTAYKNELWTGIEYQVASGLIWEGRVKEGLAICKAVHERYYPGLKNPYNEVECGDHYARAMASWGTYLALAGFEYHGPKGHVAFAPKITPENFKAAVTFAEAWAQFEQKRSGGKQVNTLAVRKGKLTINSIALEFPSSIAKPEGRVAIDGKMVEAAFRTEGSKLVATFKSPVTLTTGQSLTVEIK
;
A
#
# COMPACT_ATOMS: atom_id res chain seq x y z
N LYS A 1 14.92 8.37 17.44
CA LYS A 1 15.87 9.01 16.48
C LYS A 1 15.46 10.44 16.18
N GLU A 2 14.31 10.68 15.52
CA GLU A 2 13.92 12.03 15.08
C GLU A 2 13.78 13.04 16.23
N VAL A 3 13.25 12.61 17.38
CA VAL A 3 13.09 13.45 18.58
C VAL A 3 14.31 13.43 19.51
N GLY A 4 15.46 12.93 19.07
CA GLY A 4 16.68 12.83 19.87
C GLY A 4 16.69 11.75 20.96
N ASP A 5 15.59 10.98 21.11
CA ASP A 5 15.58 9.81 22.00
C ASP A 5 16.35 8.65 21.33
N HIS A 6 17.64 8.56 21.67
CA HIS A 6 18.57 7.56 21.14
C HIS A 6 18.46 6.23 21.90
N GLU A 7 18.26 6.26 23.21
CA GLU A 7 18.13 5.05 24.04
C GLU A 7 16.90 4.24 23.60
N PHE A 8 15.74 4.90 23.45
CA PHE A 8 14.54 4.20 22.97
C PHE A 8 14.72 3.70 21.53
N ALA A 9 15.42 4.47 20.68
CA ALA A 9 15.65 4.06 19.30
C ALA A 9 16.52 2.79 19.20
N GLU A 10 17.55 2.66 20.03
CA GLU A 10 18.38 1.45 20.12
C GLU A 10 17.55 0.27 20.64
N LYS A 11 16.76 0.48 21.69
CA LYS A 11 15.86 -0.55 22.23
C LYS A 11 14.86 -1.04 21.18
N ALA A 12 14.19 -0.13 20.47
CA ALA A 12 13.23 -0.45 19.42
C ALA A 12 13.90 -1.17 18.24
N GLY A 13 15.08 -0.72 17.81
CA GLY A 13 15.86 -1.39 16.77
C GLY A 13 16.25 -2.83 17.17
N ALA A 14 16.69 -3.04 18.41
CA ALA A 14 17.03 -4.38 18.89
C ALA A 14 15.80 -5.31 18.98
N ILE A 15 14.63 -4.78 19.34
CA ILE A 15 13.36 -5.54 19.31
C ILE A 15 12.99 -5.90 17.87
N TYR A 16 13.08 -4.94 16.95
CA TYR A 16 12.80 -5.14 15.53
C TYR A 16 13.67 -6.26 14.94
N GLU A 17 15.00 -6.21 15.12
CA GLU A 17 15.91 -7.21 14.54
C GLU A 17 15.66 -8.61 15.11
N ARG A 18 15.45 -8.74 16.43
CA ARG A 18 15.10 -10.03 17.04
C ARG A 18 13.74 -10.55 16.56
N GLY A 19 12.75 -9.67 16.47
CA GLY A 19 11.40 -10.00 15.98
C GLY A 19 11.45 -10.48 14.54
N ARG A 20 12.07 -9.71 13.65
CA ARG A 20 12.28 -10.05 12.24
C ARG A 20 12.93 -11.43 12.09
N LYS A 21 14.06 -11.66 12.78
CA LYS A 21 14.78 -12.94 12.72
C LYS A 21 13.92 -14.11 13.20
N ASN A 22 13.25 -13.96 14.33
CA ASN A 22 12.44 -15.03 14.92
C ASN A 22 11.20 -15.35 14.08
N THR A 23 10.52 -14.33 13.55
CA THR A 23 9.39 -14.52 12.64
C THR A 23 9.82 -15.25 11.37
N MET A 24 10.91 -14.82 10.73
CA MET A 24 11.42 -15.50 9.54
C MET A 24 11.84 -16.95 9.82
N ALA A 25 12.46 -17.22 10.98
CA ALA A 25 12.92 -18.57 11.31
C ALA A 25 11.78 -19.53 11.66
N ARG A 26 10.70 -19.04 12.27
CA ARG A 26 9.62 -19.88 12.82
C ARG A 26 8.38 -19.94 11.95
N LEU A 27 8.02 -18.83 11.31
CA LEU A 27 6.70 -18.65 10.70
C LEU A 27 6.74 -18.65 9.17
N TRP A 28 7.87 -18.31 8.55
CA TRP A 28 7.98 -18.33 7.08
C TRP A 28 8.09 -19.77 6.57
N ASN A 29 7.12 -20.21 5.76
CA ASN A 29 7.09 -21.58 5.23
C ASN A 29 7.71 -21.72 3.81
N GLY A 30 8.29 -20.64 3.28
CA GLY A 30 8.81 -20.58 1.90
C GLY A 30 7.88 -19.84 0.92
N GLU A 31 6.61 -19.66 1.26
CA GLU A 31 5.62 -18.96 0.41
C GLU A 31 4.80 -17.90 1.16
N TYR A 32 4.41 -18.19 2.40
CA TYR A 32 3.66 -17.30 3.27
C TYR A 32 4.00 -17.56 4.75
N PHE A 33 3.51 -16.72 5.65
CA PHE A 33 3.67 -16.83 7.10
C PHE A 33 2.53 -17.65 7.71
N ILE A 34 2.89 -18.68 8.47
CA ILE A 34 1.96 -19.51 9.23
C ILE A 34 1.84 -19.05 10.68
N GLN A 35 0.91 -19.64 11.41
CA GLN A 35 0.82 -19.55 12.86
C GLN A 35 1.45 -20.77 13.52
N ASP A 36 2.48 -20.53 14.34
CA ASP A 36 3.07 -21.55 15.22
C ASP A 36 2.20 -21.69 16.48
N VAL A 37 1.37 -22.74 16.52
CA VAL A 37 0.40 -22.99 17.59
C VAL A 37 0.21 -24.48 17.86
N ASP A 38 0.06 -24.84 19.14
CA ASP A 38 -0.33 -26.16 19.60
C ASP A 38 -1.86 -26.28 19.57
N LEU A 39 -2.40 -26.99 18.57
CA LEU A 39 -3.84 -27.14 18.37
C LEU A 39 -4.50 -28.06 19.41
N GLU A 40 -3.76 -28.90 20.12
CA GLU A 40 -4.33 -29.71 21.21
C GLU A 40 -4.64 -28.81 22.42
N LYS A 41 -3.73 -27.87 22.72
CA LYS A 41 -3.93 -26.90 23.81
C LYS A 41 -4.84 -25.74 23.42
N HIS A 42 -4.83 -25.34 22.15
CA HIS A 42 -5.59 -24.20 21.62
C HIS A 42 -6.41 -24.61 20.38
N PRO A 43 -7.50 -25.39 20.57
CA PRO A 43 -8.21 -26.03 19.46
C PRO A 43 -9.14 -25.12 18.66
N THR A 44 -9.39 -23.89 19.11
CA THR A 44 -10.36 -22.97 18.49
C THR A 44 -9.73 -21.63 18.10
N HIS A 45 -10.30 -21.00 17.07
CA HIS A 45 -9.95 -19.65 16.62
C HIS A 45 -8.50 -19.49 16.11
N GLN A 46 -7.87 -20.59 15.68
CA GLN A 46 -6.52 -20.60 15.12
C GLN A 46 -6.55 -20.75 13.60
N TYR A 47 -5.44 -20.44 12.92
CA TYR A 47 -5.27 -20.78 11.51
C TYR A 47 -4.10 -21.72 11.21
N ALA A 48 -3.16 -21.92 12.14
CA ALA A 48 -2.01 -22.81 11.97
C ALA A 48 -1.34 -22.62 10.60
N ASN A 49 -1.38 -23.64 9.72
CA ASN A 49 -0.79 -23.61 8.38
C ASN A 49 -1.62 -22.86 7.31
N GLY A 50 -2.72 -22.22 7.68
CA GLY A 50 -3.59 -21.46 6.78
C GLY A 50 -2.90 -20.22 6.22
N CYS A 51 -3.23 -19.87 4.98
CA CYS A 51 -2.82 -18.64 4.33
C CYS A 51 -3.78 -17.52 4.73
N LEU A 52 -3.39 -16.70 5.72
CA LEU A 52 -4.17 -15.56 6.18
C LEU A 52 -3.96 -14.36 5.24
N SER A 53 -5.02 -13.77 4.68
CA SER A 53 -4.91 -12.59 3.79
C SER A 53 -4.29 -11.37 4.48
N ASP A 54 -4.49 -11.24 5.79
CA ASP A 54 -4.05 -10.08 6.59
C ASP A 54 -2.61 -10.19 7.13
N GLN A 55 -1.88 -11.26 6.81
CA GLN A 55 -0.57 -11.59 7.43
C GLN A 55 0.55 -10.55 7.19
N LEU A 56 0.40 -9.66 6.20
CA LEU A 56 1.34 -8.58 5.88
C LEU A 56 0.82 -7.17 6.18
N PHE A 57 -0.18 -7.01 7.06
CA PHE A 57 -0.70 -5.70 7.46
C PHE A 57 0.40 -4.69 7.84
N GLY A 58 1.35 -5.13 8.68
CA GLY A 58 2.46 -4.28 9.13
C GLY A 58 3.37 -3.83 7.98
N GLN A 59 3.57 -4.67 6.96
CA GLN A 59 4.37 -4.32 5.79
C GLN A 59 3.67 -3.25 4.95
N ASN A 60 2.36 -3.35 4.75
CA ASN A 60 1.58 -2.31 4.06
C ASN A 60 1.70 -0.94 4.75
N TRP A 61 1.65 -0.92 6.08
CA TRP A 61 1.91 0.29 6.86
C TRP A 61 3.35 0.80 6.70
N ALA A 62 4.33 -0.10 6.68
CA ALA A 62 5.72 0.28 6.48
C ALA A 62 5.95 0.97 5.13
N HIS A 63 5.28 0.54 4.05
CA HIS A 63 5.31 1.25 2.78
C HIS A 63 4.72 2.66 2.89
N GLN A 64 3.53 2.81 3.48
CA GLN A 64 2.88 4.12 3.64
C GLN A 64 3.70 5.10 4.50
N LEU A 65 4.44 4.59 5.47
CA LEU A 65 5.28 5.37 6.39
C LEU A 65 6.72 5.55 5.87
N GLY A 66 7.07 4.99 4.72
CA GLY A 66 8.44 5.06 4.18
C GLY A 66 9.48 4.36 5.05
N LEU A 67 9.10 3.28 5.74
CA LEU A 67 9.98 2.50 6.63
C LEU A 67 10.71 1.35 5.91
N GLY A 68 10.41 1.11 4.64
CA GLY A 68 11.00 0.05 3.84
C GLY A 68 10.43 -1.34 4.15
N TYR A 69 11.21 -2.37 3.82
CA TYR A 69 10.79 -3.76 4.04
C TYR A 69 11.13 -4.25 5.46
N ILE A 70 10.10 -4.70 6.18
CA ILE A 70 10.18 -5.35 7.50
C ILE A 70 10.80 -6.74 7.37
N TYR A 71 10.40 -7.50 6.34
CA TYR A 71 10.94 -8.82 6.02
C TYR A 71 11.80 -8.75 4.75
N PRO A 72 12.53 -9.80 4.33
CA PRO A 72 13.18 -9.81 3.02
C PRO A 72 12.18 -9.50 1.90
N GLU A 73 12.56 -8.65 0.95
CA GLU A 73 11.69 -8.17 -0.14
C GLU A 73 11.08 -9.33 -0.93
N ASP A 74 11.89 -10.34 -1.28
CA ASP A 74 11.40 -11.51 -2.01
C ASP A 74 10.34 -12.27 -1.20
N SER A 75 10.52 -12.43 0.12
CA SER A 75 9.52 -13.08 0.98
C SER A 75 8.20 -12.31 1.01
N VAL A 76 8.26 -10.97 1.08
CA VAL A 76 7.06 -10.11 1.02
C VAL A 76 6.34 -10.30 -0.31
N LYS A 77 7.07 -10.22 -1.42
CA LYS A 77 6.53 -10.43 -2.77
C LYS A 77 5.88 -11.79 -2.92
N THR A 78 6.58 -12.86 -2.53
CA THR A 78 6.06 -14.23 -2.59
C THR A 78 4.82 -14.40 -1.70
N THR A 79 4.78 -13.76 -0.54
CA THR A 79 3.59 -13.79 0.33
C THR A 79 2.40 -13.14 -0.33
N MET A 80 2.57 -11.96 -0.92
CA MET A 80 1.48 -11.27 -1.64
C MET A 80 0.97 -12.10 -2.83
N ASP A 81 1.87 -12.75 -3.57
CA ASP A 81 1.50 -13.66 -4.66
C ASP A 81 0.75 -14.88 -4.14
N SER A 82 1.12 -15.40 -2.97
CA SER A 82 0.44 -16.53 -2.32
C SER A 82 -0.95 -16.16 -1.84
N ILE A 83 -1.11 -14.97 -1.23
CA ILE A 83 -2.42 -14.45 -0.81
C ILE A 83 -3.34 -14.31 -2.03
N TRP A 84 -2.87 -13.71 -3.11
CA TRP A 84 -3.63 -13.63 -4.36
C TRP A 84 -3.98 -15.02 -4.88
N SER A 85 -2.99 -15.92 -4.98
CA SER A 85 -3.19 -17.24 -5.59
C SER A 85 -4.13 -18.15 -4.79
N TYR A 86 -4.11 -18.06 -3.47
CA TYR A 86 -4.83 -18.98 -2.59
C TYR A 86 -6.14 -18.42 -2.04
N ASN A 87 -6.26 -17.10 -1.89
CA ASN A 87 -7.42 -16.50 -1.22
C ASN A 87 -8.33 -15.72 -2.18
N TRP A 88 -7.88 -15.38 -3.39
CA TRP A 88 -8.73 -14.70 -4.38
C TRP A 88 -9.57 -15.69 -5.19
N ALA A 89 -10.84 -15.37 -5.36
CA ALA A 89 -11.74 -16.11 -6.24
C ALA A 89 -12.50 -15.14 -7.16
N THR A 90 -12.57 -15.46 -8.45
CA THR A 90 -13.41 -14.74 -9.41
C THR A 90 -14.89 -15.07 -9.24
N ASP A 91 -15.21 -16.19 -8.59
CA ASP A 91 -16.54 -16.58 -8.13
C ASP A 91 -16.37 -17.30 -6.79
N ILE A 92 -16.95 -16.75 -5.72
CA ILE A 92 -16.89 -17.32 -4.36
C ILE A 92 -17.79 -18.55 -4.17
N THR A 93 -18.74 -18.80 -5.07
CA THR A 93 -19.80 -19.80 -4.90
C THR A 93 -19.25 -21.20 -4.65
N PRO A 94 -18.32 -21.75 -5.46
CA PRO A 94 -17.85 -23.12 -5.27
C PRO A 94 -17.18 -23.34 -3.91
N TYR A 95 -16.49 -22.33 -3.39
CA TYR A 95 -15.86 -22.42 -2.08
C TYR A 95 -16.91 -22.34 -0.95
N ASN A 96 -17.87 -21.42 -1.05
CA ASN A 96 -18.90 -21.27 -0.03
C ASN A 96 -19.91 -22.43 0.02
N GLU A 97 -20.11 -23.15 -1.08
CA GLU A 97 -20.91 -24.41 -1.11
C GLU A 97 -20.27 -25.53 -0.28
N THR A 98 -18.95 -25.50 -0.11
CA THR A 98 -18.20 -26.48 0.70
C THR A 98 -17.85 -25.97 2.09
N HIS A 99 -17.66 -24.66 2.23
CA HIS A 99 -17.23 -24.01 3.46
C HIS A 99 -18.04 -22.73 3.70
N GLU A 100 -19.20 -22.86 4.34
CA GLU A 100 -20.07 -21.71 4.61
C GLU A 100 -19.37 -20.65 5.48
N PRO A 101 -19.58 -19.35 5.19
CA PRO A 101 -19.13 -18.28 6.06
C PRO A 101 -20.02 -18.17 7.30
N PHE A 102 -19.43 -17.68 8.39
CA PHE A 102 -20.20 -17.36 9.59
C PHE A 102 -21.22 -16.24 9.31
N ARG A 103 -20.86 -15.24 8.50
CA ARG A 103 -21.75 -14.18 8.01
C ARG A 103 -21.55 -13.94 6.53
N TRP A 104 -22.66 -13.67 5.83
CA TRP A 104 -22.67 -13.40 4.40
C TRP A 104 -22.55 -11.90 4.12
N TYR A 105 -21.44 -11.47 3.51
CA TYR A 105 -21.25 -10.11 3.01
C TYR A 105 -21.30 -10.01 1.48
N VAL A 106 -21.12 -11.14 0.81
CA VAL A 106 -20.96 -11.28 -0.64
C VAL A 106 -21.98 -12.27 -1.16
N SER A 107 -22.60 -11.95 -2.29
CA SER A 107 -23.61 -12.80 -2.93
C SER A 107 -22.94 -13.86 -3.82
N PRO A 108 -23.62 -14.99 -4.12
CA PRO A 108 -23.15 -15.95 -5.12
C PRO A 108 -22.81 -15.29 -6.46
N HIS A 109 -21.87 -15.88 -7.18
CA HIS A 109 -21.31 -15.45 -8.47
C HIS A 109 -20.52 -14.14 -8.44
N GLN A 110 -20.24 -13.60 -7.24
CA GLN A 110 -19.39 -12.43 -7.08
C GLN A 110 -17.96 -12.85 -6.77
N ALA A 111 -17.00 -12.04 -7.24
CA ALA A 111 -15.60 -12.20 -6.89
C ALA A 111 -15.30 -11.67 -5.47
N GLY A 112 -14.21 -12.16 -4.90
CA GLY A 112 -13.61 -11.54 -3.72
C GLY A 112 -12.50 -12.36 -3.08
N LEU A 113 -12.00 -11.84 -1.95
CA LEU A 113 -10.84 -12.38 -1.25
C LEU A 113 -11.24 -12.98 0.10
N PHE A 114 -11.09 -14.30 0.24
CA PHE A 114 -11.30 -14.99 1.50
C PHE A 114 -10.32 -14.50 2.57
N THR A 115 -10.76 -14.46 3.82
CA THR A 115 -9.88 -14.03 4.92
C THR A 115 -8.77 -15.04 5.18
N CYS A 116 -9.05 -16.34 5.12
CA CYS A 116 -8.03 -17.38 5.29
C CYS A 116 -8.44 -18.68 4.58
N THR A 117 -7.50 -19.30 3.87
CA THR A 117 -7.68 -20.64 3.26
C THR A 117 -6.56 -21.59 3.70
N TRP A 118 -6.68 -22.90 3.42
CA TRP A 118 -5.66 -23.92 3.72
C TRP A 118 -5.21 -24.60 2.43
N PRO A 119 -4.39 -23.93 1.60
CA PRO A 119 -4.02 -24.45 0.29
C PRO A 119 -3.08 -25.67 0.34
N LYS A 120 -2.42 -25.89 1.49
CA LYS A 120 -1.37 -26.92 1.67
C LYS A 120 -1.69 -27.94 2.76
N GLY A 121 -2.92 -27.98 3.25
CA GLY A 121 -3.29 -28.88 4.33
C GLY A 121 -4.78 -28.91 4.55
N ASP A 122 -5.18 -29.55 5.64
CA ASP A 122 -6.59 -29.72 5.94
C ASP A 122 -7.22 -28.40 6.37
N TYR A 123 -8.41 -28.14 5.82
CA TYR A 123 -9.27 -27.07 6.32
C TYR A 123 -9.52 -27.26 7.82
N LEU A 124 -9.44 -26.18 8.60
CA LEU A 124 -9.69 -26.22 10.03
C LEU A 124 -11.14 -25.80 10.35
N PRO A 125 -12.07 -26.74 10.65
CA PRO A 125 -13.46 -26.39 10.92
C PRO A 125 -13.60 -25.42 12.10
N ASN A 126 -12.87 -25.72 13.19
CA ASN A 126 -12.80 -24.89 14.39
C ASN A 126 -11.75 -23.76 14.31
N GLY A 127 -11.21 -23.50 13.11
CA GLY A 127 -10.25 -22.42 12.89
C GLY A 127 -10.85 -21.03 13.09
N THR A 128 -10.08 -19.99 12.77
CA THR A 128 -10.53 -18.58 12.90
C THR A 128 -11.96 -18.39 12.36
N ALA A 129 -12.79 -17.69 13.12
CA ALA A 129 -14.25 -17.69 12.90
C ALA A 129 -14.64 -17.12 11.53
N TYR A 130 -13.91 -16.10 11.09
CA TYR A 130 -14.17 -15.33 9.88
C TYR A 130 -13.37 -15.82 8.65
N LYS A 131 -12.77 -17.02 8.71
CA LYS A 131 -11.92 -17.58 7.63
C LYS A 131 -12.55 -17.51 6.23
N ASN A 132 -13.83 -17.84 6.11
CA ASN A 132 -14.56 -17.86 4.83
C ASN A 132 -15.30 -16.53 4.55
N GLU A 133 -15.21 -15.54 5.44
CA GLU A 133 -15.80 -14.22 5.22
C GLU A 133 -14.89 -13.38 4.31
N LEU A 134 -15.52 -12.45 3.59
CA LEU A 134 -14.85 -11.48 2.74
C LEU A 134 -15.04 -10.09 3.33
N TRP A 135 -13.94 -9.44 3.69
CA TRP A 135 -13.93 -8.16 4.39
C TRP A 135 -13.32 -7.09 3.48
N THR A 136 -14.09 -6.05 3.14
CA THR A 136 -13.64 -5.01 2.20
C THR A 136 -12.39 -4.28 2.69
N GLY A 137 -12.22 -4.15 4.01
CA GLY A 137 -11.00 -3.62 4.59
C GLY A 137 -9.76 -4.45 4.30
N ILE A 138 -9.85 -5.78 4.41
CA ILE A 138 -8.74 -6.70 4.08
C ILE A 138 -8.52 -6.72 2.57
N GLU A 139 -9.59 -6.72 1.77
CA GLU A 139 -9.49 -6.65 0.31
C GLU A 139 -8.73 -5.40 -0.14
N TYR A 140 -9.08 -4.21 0.34
CA TYR A 140 -8.35 -2.99 -0.01
C TYR A 140 -6.92 -2.97 0.52
N GLN A 141 -6.68 -3.50 1.71
CA GLN A 141 -5.34 -3.66 2.22
C GLN A 141 -4.50 -4.55 1.30
N VAL A 142 -5.00 -5.73 0.92
CA VAL A 142 -4.28 -6.66 0.04
C VAL A 142 -4.10 -6.04 -1.34
N ALA A 143 -5.10 -5.33 -1.86
CA ALA A 143 -4.96 -4.56 -3.10
C ALA A 143 -3.83 -3.53 -3.02
N SER A 144 -3.76 -2.75 -1.94
CA SER A 144 -2.69 -1.79 -1.68
C SER A 144 -1.32 -2.48 -1.64
N GLY A 145 -1.19 -3.60 -0.93
CA GLY A 145 0.05 -4.38 -0.86
C GLY A 145 0.47 -4.92 -2.23
N LEU A 146 -0.47 -5.48 -3.00
CA LEU A 146 -0.20 -5.97 -4.36
C LEU A 146 0.34 -4.85 -5.24
N ILE A 147 -0.25 -3.65 -5.17
CA ILE A 147 0.18 -2.49 -5.95
C ILE A 147 1.58 -2.02 -5.52
N TRP A 148 1.88 -1.97 -4.23
CA TRP A 148 3.23 -1.65 -3.73
C TRP A 148 4.29 -2.62 -4.26
N GLU A 149 3.94 -3.91 -4.34
CA GLU A 149 4.83 -4.95 -4.87
C GLU A 149 4.82 -5.06 -6.41
N GLY A 150 4.09 -4.19 -7.12
CA GLY A 150 4.08 -4.11 -8.59
C GLY A 150 2.99 -4.93 -9.30
N ARG A 151 2.06 -5.54 -8.56
CA ARG A 151 0.94 -6.38 -9.03
C ARG A 151 -0.31 -5.53 -9.20
N VAL A 152 -0.16 -4.50 -10.04
CA VAL A 152 -1.16 -3.43 -10.19
C VAL A 152 -2.49 -3.97 -10.71
N LYS A 153 -2.47 -4.95 -11.63
CA LYS A 153 -3.69 -5.50 -12.23
C LYS A 153 -4.49 -6.31 -11.21
N GLU A 154 -3.81 -7.11 -10.40
CA GLU A 154 -4.36 -7.93 -9.34
C GLU A 154 -4.99 -7.03 -8.25
N GLY A 155 -4.27 -6.00 -7.81
CA GLY A 155 -4.81 -5.02 -6.87
C GLY A 155 -6.04 -4.28 -7.42
N LEU A 156 -6.03 -3.87 -8.69
CA LEU A 156 -7.19 -3.24 -9.33
C LEU A 156 -8.36 -4.20 -9.54
N ALA A 157 -8.10 -5.51 -9.74
CA ALA A 157 -9.14 -6.52 -9.85
C ALA A 157 -9.92 -6.68 -8.54
N ILE A 158 -9.22 -6.65 -7.39
CA ILE A 158 -9.87 -6.62 -6.06
C ILE A 158 -10.75 -5.38 -5.91
N CYS A 159 -10.20 -4.19 -6.17
CA CYS A 159 -10.97 -2.94 -6.08
C CYS A 159 -12.21 -2.96 -6.98
N LYS A 160 -12.05 -3.48 -8.21
CA LYS A 160 -13.16 -3.62 -9.16
C LYS A 160 -14.25 -4.55 -8.61
N ALA A 161 -13.89 -5.70 -8.05
CA ALA A 161 -14.88 -6.61 -7.49
C ALA A 161 -15.66 -5.96 -6.34
N VAL A 162 -14.97 -5.26 -5.42
CA VAL A 162 -15.65 -4.50 -4.37
C VAL A 162 -16.66 -3.52 -4.98
N HIS A 163 -16.24 -2.71 -5.95
CA HIS A 163 -17.13 -1.74 -6.60
C HIS A 163 -18.29 -2.39 -7.35
N GLU A 164 -18.11 -3.57 -7.95
CA GLU A 164 -19.18 -4.32 -8.61
C GLU A 164 -20.20 -4.86 -7.61
N ARG A 165 -19.75 -5.33 -6.43
CA ARG A 165 -20.66 -5.75 -5.35
C ARG A 165 -21.51 -4.61 -4.83
N TYR A 166 -21.02 -3.38 -4.92
CA TYR A 166 -21.69 -2.16 -4.48
C TYR A 166 -22.12 -1.24 -5.64
N TYR A 167 -22.28 -1.81 -6.84
CA TYR A 167 -22.80 -1.07 -7.98
C TYR A 167 -24.17 -0.45 -7.62
N PRO A 168 -24.47 0.81 -8.01
CA PRO A 168 -25.69 1.51 -7.59
C PRO A 168 -27.01 0.80 -7.90
N GLY A 169 -27.02 -0.08 -8.92
CA GLY A 169 -28.18 -0.91 -9.26
C GLY A 169 -28.38 -2.14 -8.36
N LEU A 170 -27.41 -2.47 -7.50
CA LEU A 170 -27.41 -3.64 -6.61
C LEU A 170 -27.46 -3.24 -5.13
N LYS A 171 -26.57 -2.32 -4.71
CA LYS A 171 -26.43 -1.86 -3.31
C LYS A 171 -26.06 -0.38 -3.28
N ASN A 172 -26.05 0.20 -2.07
CA ASN A 172 -25.55 1.57 -1.87
C ASN A 172 -24.00 1.60 -2.06
N PRO A 173 -23.45 2.39 -2.99
CA PRO A 173 -22.01 2.49 -3.24
C PRO A 173 -21.20 3.02 -2.05
N TYR A 174 -21.85 3.67 -1.09
CA TYR A 174 -21.23 4.24 0.11
C TYR A 174 -21.47 3.39 1.37
N ASN A 175 -22.01 2.17 1.21
CA ASN A 175 -22.24 1.24 2.31
C ASN A 175 -21.57 -0.11 2.00
N GLU A 176 -20.25 -0.12 2.02
CA GLU A 176 -19.50 -1.36 1.98
C GLU A 176 -19.65 -2.11 3.31
N VAL A 177 -20.52 -3.11 3.31
CA VAL A 177 -20.88 -3.92 4.49
C VAL A 177 -19.72 -4.81 4.88
N GLU A 178 -19.31 -4.68 6.14
CA GLU A 178 -18.34 -5.52 6.82
C GLU A 178 -18.65 -5.45 8.33
N CYS A 179 -18.87 -6.58 9.01
CA CYS A 179 -19.26 -6.55 10.44
C CYS A 179 -20.47 -5.65 10.80
N GLY A 180 -21.26 -5.21 9.81
CA GLY A 180 -22.38 -4.28 9.94
C GLY A 180 -22.42 -3.27 8.78
N ASP A 181 -23.41 -2.38 8.81
CA ASP A 181 -23.52 -1.25 7.88
C ASP A 181 -22.55 -0.12 8.27
N HIS A 182 -22.10 0.64 7.27
CA HIS A 182 -21.24 1.82 7.39
C HIS A 182 -19.94 1.57 8.17
N TYR A 183 -19.37 0.37 8.03
CA TYR A 183 -18.21 -0.02 8.78
C TYR A 183 -16.94 0.68 8.28
N ALA A 184 -16.15 1.20 9.21
CA ALA A 184 -15.02 2.09 8.92
C ALA A 184 -13.88 1.41 8.14
N ARG A 185 -13.78 0.07 8.15
CA ARG A 185 -12.60 -0.63 7.61
C ARG A 185 -12.44 -0.47 6.10
N ALA A 186 -13.53 -0.26 5.37
CA ALA A 186 -13.51 0.06 3.93
C ALA A 186 -12.71 1.34 3.59
N MET A 187 -12.48 2.23 4.57
CA MET A 187 -11.59 3.39 4.39
C MET A 187 -10.13 2.98 4.11
N ALA A 188 -9.76 1.71 4.28
CA ALA A 188 -8.49 1.15 3.80
C ALA A 188 -8.29 1.34 2.28
N SER A 189 -9.36 1.58 1.51
CA SER A 189 -9.31 1.99 0.09
C SER A 189 -8.39 3.19 -0.17
N TRP A 190 -8.23 4.10 0.81
CA TRP A 190 -7.28 5.20 0.69
C TRP A 190 -5.82 4.71 0.60
N GLY A 191 -5.50 3.58 1.25
CA GLY A 191 -4.19 2.95 1.10
C GLY A 191 -3.90 2.48 -0.33
N THR A 192 -4.92 2.00 -1.05
CA THR A 192 -4.81 1.68 -2.49
C THR A 192 -4.54 2.93 -3.31
N TYR A 193 -5.23 4.04 -3.01
CA TYR A 193 -5.02 5.32 -3.67
C TYR A 193 -3.57 5.81 -3.51
N LEU A 194 -3.02 5.75 -2.29
CA LEU A 194 -1.63 6.12 -2.02
C LEU A 194 -0.62 5.21 -2.74
N ALA A 195 -0.89 3.90 -2.78
CA ALA A 195 -0.06 2.92 -3.49
C ALA A 195 -0.03 3.19 -5.01
N LEU A 196 -1.19 3.49 -5.61
CA LEU A 196 -1.29 3.84 -7.03
C LEU A 196 -0.52 5.13 -7.38
N ALA A 197 -0.46 6.09 -6.46
CA ALA A 197 0.32 7.31 -6.62
C ALA A 197 1.83 7.09 -6.36
N GLY A 198 2.20 5.97 -5.72
CA GLY A 198 3.54 5.77 -5.16
C GLY A 198 3.93 6.92 -4.23
N PHE A 199 2.97 7.37 -3.41
CA PHE A 199 3.12 8.57 -2.59
C PHE A 199 3.89 8.28 -1.30
N GLU A 200 4.92 9.08 -1.02
CA GLU A 200 5.64 9.07 0.25
C GLU A 200 5.64 10.48 0.84
N TYR A 201 5.43 10.58 2.15
CA TYR A 201 5.48 11.84 2.87
C TYR A 201 6.12 11.68 4.24
N HIS A 202 7.14 12.49 4.50
CA HIS A 202 7.75 12.61 5.82
C HIS A 202 7.77 14.08 6.24
N GLY A 203 6.72 14.49 6.95
CA GLY A 203 6.51 15.88 7.39
C GLY A 203 7.70 16.49 8.11
N PRO A 204 8.22 15.89 9.20
CA PRO A 204 9.36 16.45 9.93
C PRO A 204 10.63 16.65 9.09
N LYS A 205 10.90 15.75 8.13
CA LYS A 205 12.05 15.87 7.21
C LYS A 205 11.76 16.75 6.00
N GLY A 206 10.53 17.21 5.80
CA GLY A 206 10.11 17.93 4.61
C GLY A 206 10.33 17.11 3.32
N HIS A 207 10.13 15.79 3.37
CA HIS A 207 10.32 14.92 2.21
C HIS A 207 8.97 14.55 1.58
N VAL A 208 8.91 14.59 0.26
CA VAL A 208 7.77 14.11 -0.53
C VAL A 208 8.29 13.25 -1.68
N ALA A 209 7.62 12.16 -2.01
CA ALA A 209 7.92 11.40 -3.21
C ALA A 209 6.67 10.98 -3.98
N PHE A 210 6.85 10.78 -5.29
CA PHE A 210 5.84 10.20 -6.17
C PHE A 210 6.47 9.17 -7.12
N ALA A 211 5.79 8.04 -7.27
CA ALA A 211 6.13 6.99 -8.21
C ALA A 211 4.85 6.38 -8.82
N PRO A 212 4.12 7.13 -9.66
CA PRO A 212 2.79 6.71 -10.13
C PRO A 212 2.80 5.35 -10.82
N LYS A 213 1.93 4.44 -10.37
CA LYS A 213 1.80 3.06 -10.87
C LYS A 213 0.68 2.90 -11.90
N ILE A 214 -0.18 3.90 -12.04
CA ILE A 214 -1.23 3.98 -13.06
C ILE A 214 -1.03 5.23 -13.92
N THR A 215 -1.21 5.08 -15.24
CA THR A 215 -1.05 6.16 -16.24
C THR A 215 0.20 7.03 -16.02
N PRO A 216 1.41 6.47 -15.82
CA PRO A 216 2.60 7.26 -15.45
C PRO A 216 2.98 8.32 -16.49
N GLU A 217 2.52 8.17 -17.73
CA GLU A 217 2.76 9.14 -18.81
C GLU A 217 1.92 10.42 -18.69
N ASN A 218 0.78 10.35 -18.00
CA ASN A 218 -0.13 11.47 -17.77
C ASN A 218 -0.93 11.23 -16.49
N PHE A 219 -0.27 11.37 -15.34
CA PHE A 219 -0.84 11.10 -14.03
C PHE A 219 -1.28 12.39 -13.34
N LYS A 220 -2.37 12.29 -12.57
CA LYS A 220 -2.88 13.39 -11.75
C LYS A 220 -3.55 12.86 -10.50
N ALA A 221 -3.22 13.44 -9.35
CA ALA A 221 -3.74 13.05 -8.05
C ALA A 221 -3.97 14.25 -7.13
N ALA A 222 -4.97 14.15 -6.25
CA ALA A 222 -5.11 15.00 -5.10
C ALA A 222 -4.30 14.39 -3.95
N VAL A 223 -3.55 15.21 -3.22
CA VAL A 223 -2.77 14.75 -2.08
C VAL A 223 -2.95 15.66 -0.88
N THR A 224 -2.90 15.08 0.29
CA THR A 224 -3.02 15.78 1.56
C THR A 224 -1.70 15.67 2.32
N PHE A 225 -1.34 16.77 2.97
CA PHE A 225 -0.20 16.91 3.86
C PHE A 225 -0.70 17.43 5.22
N ALA A 226 0.18 17.46 6.23
CA ALA A 226 -0.19 17.90 7.57
C ALA A 226 -0.86 19.30 7.60
N GLU A 227 -0.39 20.23 6.75
CA GLU A 227 -0.86 21.62 6.72
C GLU A 227 -1.31 22.07 5.32
N ALA A 228 -1.47 21.15 4.36
CA ALA A 228 -1.82 21.52 2.98
C ALA A 228 -2.65 20.47 2.24
N TRP A 229 -3.50 20.96 1.35
CA TRP A 229 -4.17 20.18 0.31
C TRP A 229 -3.57 20.59 -1.02
N ALA A 230 -3.12 19.63 -1.80
CA ALA A 230 -2.40 19.89 -3.04
C ALA A 230 -2.85 18.95 -4.16
N GLN A 231 -2.37 19.26 -5.35
CA GLN A 231 -2.56 18.46 -6.54
C GLN A 231 -1.20 18.16 -7.14
N PHE A 232 -0.93 16.89 -7.39
CA PHE A 232 0.23 16.44 -8.14
C PHE A 232 -0.18 16.13 -9.59
N GLU A 233 0.62 16.59 -10.55
CA GLU A 233 0.51 16.25 -11.96
C GLU A 233 1.87 15.78 -12.49
N GLN A 234 1.89 14.72 -13.29
CA GLN A 234 3.08 14.22 -13.98
C GLN A 234 2.77 13.98 -15.45
N LYS A 235 3.62 14.47 -16.34
CA LYS A 235 3.55 14.23 -17.79
C LYS A 235 4.90 13.78 -18.32
N ARG A 236 4.92 12.71 -19.11
CA ARG A 236 6.12 12.21 -19.81
C ARG A 236 5.89 12.26 -21.31
N SER A 237 6.78 12.93 -22.04
CA SER A 237 6.71 13.04 -23.50
C SER A 237 8.08 13.42 -24.08
N GLY A 238 8.48 12.80 -25.19
CA GLY A 238 9.68 13.17 -25.94
C GLY A 238 10.97 13.17 -25.12
N GLY A 239 11.15 12.17 -24.25
CA GLY A 239 12.33 12.06 -23.35
C GLY A 239 12.34 13.05 -22.19
N LYS A 240 11.27 13.83 -22.00
CA LYS A 240 11.10 14.78 -20.90
C LYS A 240 10.00 14.32 -19.96
N GLN A 241 10.21 14.46 -18.66
CA GLN A 241 9.20 14.35 -17.62
C GLN A 241 9.00 15.70 -16.93
N VAL A 242 7.76 16.13 -16.76
CA VAL A 242 7.41 17.36 -16.02
C VAL A 242 6.46 16.98 -14.89
N ASN A 243 6.80 17.39 -13.68
CA ASN A 243 6.04 17.09 -12.47
C ASN A 243 5.68 18.41 -11.80
N THR A 244 4.42 18.60 -11.44
CA THR A 244 3.93 19.82 -10.80
C THR A 244 3.21 19.47 -9.51
N LEU A 245 3.67 20.04 -8.40
CA LEU A 245 3.00 19.99 -7.10
C LEU A 245 2.42 21.36 -6.79
N ALA A 246 1.10 21.49 -6.89
CA ALA A 246 0.38 22.76 -6.70
C ALA A 246 -0.40 22.76 -5.38
N VAL A 247 -0.10 23.70 -4.49
CA VAL A 247 -0.81 23.86 -3.21
C VAL A 247 -2.14 24.55 -3.46
N ARG A 248 -3.24 23.84 -3.24
CA ARG A 248 -4.60 24.35 -3.40
C ARG A 248 -5.11 25.05 -2.16
N LYS A 249 -4.70 24.58 -0.98
CA LYS A 249 -5.02 25.21 0.31
C LYS A 249 -3.91 24.91 1.32
N GLY A 250 -3.61 25.88 2.19
CA GLY A 250 -2.67 25.71 3.28
C GLY A 250 -1.22 26.04 2.91
N LYS A 251 -0.27 25.40 3.60
CA LYS A 251 1.17 25.63 3.53
C LYS A 251 1.92 24.29 3.50
N LEU A 252 2.88 24.16 2.59
CA LEU A 252 3.71 22.98 2.46
C LEU A 252 5.18 23.38 2.48
N THR A 253 5.91 22.89 3.48
CA THR A 253 7.37 23.06 3.57
C THR A 253 8.06 21.78 3.12
N ILE A 254 8.96 21.89 2.15
CA ILE A 254 9.72 20.76 1.59
C ILE A 254 11.23 21.06 1.57
N ASN A 255 12.00 20.06 1.94
CA ASN A 255 13.46 20.01 1.86
C ASN A 255 13.91 19.13 0.69
N SER A 256 13.10 18.15 0.30
CA SER A 256 13.40 17.30 -0.85
C SER A 256 12.14 16.76 -1.52
N ILE A 257 12.26 16.51 -2.83
CA ILE A 257 11.25 15.82 -3.62
C ILE A 257 11.91 14.69 -4.43
N ALA A 258 11.36 13.48 -4.39
CA ALA A 258 11.83 12.33 -5.14
C ALA A 258 10.78 11.88 -6.18
N LEU A 259 11.22 11.66 -7.41
CA LEU A 259 10.33 11.38 -8.53
C LEU A 259 10.84 10.20 -9.34
N GLU A 260 10.02 9.17 -9.50
CA GLU A 260 10.33 8.05 -10.39
C GLU A 260 10.40 8.54 -11.84
N PHE A 261 11.46 8.16 -12.56
CA PHE A 261 11.66 8.44 -13.98
C PHE A 261 11.66 7.13 -14.79
N PRO A 262 11.28 7.15 -16.08
CA PRO A 262 11.24 5.94 -16.90
C PRO A 262 12.66 5.48 -17.25
N SER A 263 12.85 4.17 -17.42
CA SER A 263 14.14 3.57 -17.79
C SER A 263 14.71 4.05 -19.13
N SER A 264 13.90 4.71 -19.95
CA SER A 264 14.34 5.37 -21.20
C SER A 264 15.23 6.59 -20.95
N ILE A 265 15.23 7.17 -19.75
CA ILE A 265 16.14 8.25 -19.36
C ILE A 265 17.39 7.63 -18.73
N ALA A 266 18.45 7.46 -19.52
CA ALA A 266 19.68 6.82 -19.07
C ALA A 266 20.49 7.65 -18.06
N LYS A 267 20.43 8.99 -18.17
CA LYS A 267 21.15 9.94 -17.32
C LYS A 267 20.22 11.09 -16.94
N PRO A 268 19.41 10.93 -15.87
CA PRO A 268 18.42 11.94 -15.52
C PRO A 268 19.07 13.23 -15.03
N GLU A 269 18.76 14.34 -15.70
CA GLU A 269 19.10 15.69 -15.26
C GLU A 269 17.83 16.42 -14.81
N GLY A 270 17.94 17.12 -13.68
CA GLY A 270 16.81 17.78 -13.05
C GLY A 270 16.87 19.30 -13.10
N ARG A 271 15.69 19.93 -13.15
CA ARG A 271 15.51 21.39 -12.93
C ARG A 271 14.31 21.62 -12.05
N VAL A 272 14.39 22.55 -11.10
CA VAL A 272 13.26 22.92 -10.24
C VAL A 272 12.94 24.41 -10.38
N ALA A 273 11.64 24.73 -10.43
CA ALA A 273 11.14 26.08 -10.40
C ALA A 273 9.93 26.20 -9.46
N ILE A 274 9.75 27.38 -8.85
CA ILE A 274 8.53 27.76 -8.12
C ILE A 274 7.89 28.90 -8.89
N ASP A 275 6.64 28.73 -9.32
CA ASP A 275 5.89 29.71 -10.11
C ASP A 275 6.72 30.26 -11.30
N GLY A 276 7.46 29.37 -11.96
CA GLY A 276 8.33 29.68 -13.11
C GLY A 276 9.70 30.26 -12.76
N LYS A 277 10.00 30.58 -11.50
CA LYS A 277 11.32 31.05 -11.06
C LYS A 277 12.20 29.88 -10.64
N MET A 278 13.39 29.78 -11.23
CA MET A 278 14.35 28.70 -10.93
C MET A 278 14.79 28.74 -9.46
N VAL A 279 14.91 27.55 -8.86
CA VAL A 279 15.38 27.35 -7.49
C VAL A 279 16.58 26.41 -7.48
N GLU A 280 17.59 26.73 -6.68
CA GLU A 280 18.76 25.87 -6.50
C GLU A 280 18.40 24.57 -5.78
N ALA A 281 18.75 23.43 -6.38
CA ALA A 281 18.63 22.11 -5.79
C ALA A 281 19.82 21.23 -6.21
N ALA A 282 20.30 20.39 -5.29
CA ALA A 282 21.22 19.30 -5.59
C ALA A 282 20.41 18.08 -6.04
N PHE A 283 20.88 17.40 -7.09
CA PHE A 283 20.22 16.23 -7.64
C PHE A 283 21.07 14.98 -7.41
N ARG A 284 20.42 13.88 -7.03
CA ARG A 284 21.04 12.56 -6.98
C ARG A 284 20.06 11.50 -7.47
N THR A 285 20.61 10.47 -8.09
CA THR A 285 19.84 9.30 -8.55
C THR A 285 19.86 8.23 -7.47
N GLU A 286 18.69 7.71 -7.11
CA GLU A 286 18.51 6.58 -6.20
C GLU A 286 17.63 5.53 -6.89
N GLY A 287 18.26 4.51 -7.46
CA GLY A 287 17.56 3.52 -8.30
C GLY A 287 16.85 4.20 -9.47
N SER A 288 15.52 4.06 -9.53
CA SER A 288 14.66 4.68 -10.55
C SER A 288 14.13 6.08 -10.18
N LYS A 289 14.57 6.65 -9.05
CA LYS A 289 14.11 7.97 -8.56
C LYS A 289 15.19 9.03 -8.74
N LEU A 290 14.81 10.21 -9.21
CA LEU A 290 15.64 11.42 -9.14
C LEU A 290 15.21 12.20 -7.90
N VAL A 291 16.15 12.43 -6.99
CA VAL A 291 15.93 13.16 -5.74
C VAL A 291 16.50 14.57 -5.87
N ALA A 292 15.62 15.58 -5.81
CA ALA A 292 16.00 16.98 -5.72
C ALA A 292 16.03 17.39 -4.23
N THR A 293 17.17 17.88 -3.74
CA THR A 293 17.35 18.39 -2.38
C THR A 293 17.62 19.89 -2.42
N PHE A 294 16.77 20.68 -1.78
CA PHE A 294 16.91 22.14 -1.76
C PHE A 294 18.01 22.58 -0.81
N LYS A 295 18.74 23.64 -1.17
CA LYS A 295 19.79 24.23 -0.32
C LYS A 295 19.24 24.77 1.01
N SER A 296 17.99 25.22 0.99
CA SER A 296 17.21 25.64 2.15
C SER A 296 15.77 25.15 1.99
N PRO A 297 15.02 24.92 3.09
CA PRO A 297 13.61 24.55 3.01
C PRO A 297 12.81 25.51 2.11
N VAL A 298 12.04 24.94 1.19
CA VAL A 298 11.12 25.68 0.32
C VAL A 298 9.72 25.62 0.94
N THR A 299 9.07 26.77 1.07
CA THR A 299 7.67 26.86 1.48
C THR A 299 6.79 27.24 0.30
N LEU A 300 5.81 26.39 -0.01
CA LEU A 300 4.72 26.68 -0.94
C LEU A 300 3.48 27.08 -0.14
N THR A 301 2.82 28.15 -0.54
CA THR A 301 1.52 28.56 0.01
C THR A 301 0.42 28.39 -1.02
N THR A 302 -0.83 28.61 -0.58
CA THR A 302 -2.03 28.53 -1.43
C THR A 302 -1.85 29.29 -2.75
N GLY A 303 -2.05 28.60 -3.87
CA GLY A 303 -1.91 29.13 -5.23
C GLY A 303 -0.56 28.89 -5.87
N GLN A 304 0.48 28.57 -5.09
CA GLN A 304 1.84 28.34 -5.61
C GLN A 304 2.04 26.91 -6.11
N SER A 305 2.99 26.78 -7.03
CA SER A 305 3.36 25.50 -7.63
C SER A 305 4.87 25.29 -7.68
N LEU A 306 5.30 24.09 -7.34
CA LEU A 306 6.65 23.60 -7.58
C LEU A 306 6.63 22.72 -8.83
N THR A 307 7.51 23.02 -9.78
CA THR A 307 7.69 22.22 -11.00
C THR A 307 9.08 21.60 -11.01
N VAL A 308 9.15 20.28 -11.21
CA VAL A 308 10.40 19.54 -11.42
C VAL A 308 10.39 18.94 -12.82
N GLU A 309 11.35 19.35 -13.65
CA GLU A 309 11.60 18.76 -14.96
C GLU A 309 12.75 17.74 -14.87
N ILE A 310 12.58 16.58 -15.53
CA ILE A 310 13.61 15.56 -15.70
C ILE A 310 13.83 15.35 -17.20
N LYS A 311 15.09 15.29 -17.65
CA LYS A 311 15.48 15.00 -19.03
C LYS A 311 16.62 13.98 -19.07
#